data_AF-A0A2D5V3A3-F1
#
_entry.id   AF-A0A2D5V3A3-F1
#
_cell.length_a   1.000
_cell.length_b   1.000
_cell.length_c   1.000
_cell.angle_alpha   90.00
_cell.angle_beta   90.00
_cell.angle_gamma   90.00
#
_symmetry.space_group_name_H-M   'P 1'
#
loop_
_entity.id
_entity.type
_entity.pdbx_description
1 polymer ?
#
loop_
_entity_poly.entity_id
_entity_poly.type
_entity_poly.pdbx_seq_one_letter_code
_entity_poly.pdbx_strand_id
1 'polypeptide(L)'
;MVRKSENYQNKINKFNQKKISRSSVLILGDSRFEKVFTKISNEVNLSVGGETAKSLSNRILPYNFKDSINIILGIGINDLLFSYQRSKILKNLDNLIHLILKKTNHSTLYLCKILPINATGFFFKKVKINNDLKIINSFMENLIVNTNNNDKKVIDFNDLIGFDDSLLFSDDGIHLNKEGISIMNNTIIKSLK
;
A
#
# COMPACT_ATOMS: atom_id res chain seq x y z
N MET A 1 16.62 -12.25 5.19
CA MET A 1 15.92 -10.94 5.13
C MET A 1 15.60 -10.62 3.68
N VAL A 2 14.33 -10.39 3.33
CA VAL A 2 13.88 -10.06 1.95
C VAL A 2 14.71 -8.94 1.30
N ARG A 3 15.13 -7.94 2.08
CA ARG A 3 15.96 -6.80 1.62
C ARG A 3 17.36 -7.16 1.13
N LYS A 4 17.89 -8.33 1.51
CA LYS A 4 19.21 -8.82 1.05
C LYS A 4 19.11 -9.68 -0.20
N SER A 5 17.89 -9.97 -0.68
CA SER A 5 17.72 -10.75 -1.91
C SER A 5 18.14 -9.94 -3.14
N GLU A 6 18.71 -10.63 -4.12
CA GLU A 6 19.10 -10.04 -5.39
C GLU A 6 17.90 -9.40 -6.11
N ASN A 7 16.73 -10.07 -6.06
CA ASN A 7 15.48 -9.54 -6.60
C ASN A 7 15.09 -8.18 -6.00
N TYR A 8 15.24 -8.02 -4.67
CA TYR A 8 14.96 -6.74 -4.02
C TYR A 8 15.93 -5.67 -4.50
N GLN A 9 17.23 -5.95 -4.49
CA GLN A 9 18.27 -5.00 -4.91
C GLN A 9 18.12 -4.58 -6.38
N ASN A 10 17.86 -5.53 -7.28
CA ASN A 10 17.59 -5.26 -8.69
C ASN A 10 16.38 -4.33 -8.87
N LYS A 11 15.34 -4.49 -8.04
CA LYS A 11 14.17 -3.62 -8.09
C LYS A 11 14.48 -2.19 -7.60
N ILE A 12 15.26 -2.05 -6.53
CA ILE A 12 15.69 -0.74 -6.04
C ILE A 12 16.58 -0.02 -7.06
N ASN A 13 17.51 -0.73 -7.70
CA ASN A 13 18.36 -0.14 -8.74
C ASN A 13 17.53 0.39 -9.92
N LYS A 14 16.47 -0.33 -10.33
CA LYS A 14 15.51 0.16 -11.34
C LYS A 14 14.77 1.41 -10.87
N PHE A 15 14.47 1.56 -9.58
CA PHE A 15 13.82 2.76 -9.05
C PHE A 15 14.71 4.00 -9.09
N ASN A 16 16.01 3.84 -8.81
CA ASN A 16 16.97 4.95 -8.90
C ASN A 16 17.09 5.53 -10.31
N GLN A 17 16.72 4.77 -11.33
CA GLN A 17 16.67 5.21 -12.72
C GLN A 17 15.36 5.92 -13.08
N LYS A 18 14.32 5.82 -12.25
CA LYS A 18 13.02 6.46 -12.50
C LYS A 18 13.06 7.94 -12.15
N LYS A 19 12.44 8.77 -12.99
CA LYS A 19 12.27 10.21 -12.77
C LYS A 19 11.13 10.48 -11.78
N ILE A 20 11.29 10.09 -10.51
CA ILE A 20 10.29 10.28 -9.44
C ILE A 20 9.89 11.76 -9.31
N SER A 21 10.85 12.69 -9.46
CA SER A 21 10.59 14.14 -9.44
C SER A 21 9.72 14.66 -10.59
N ARG A 22 9.41 13.82 -11.59
CA ARG A 22 8.53 14.14 -12.72
C ARG A 22 7.24 13.33 -12.71
N SER A 23 6.99 12.51 -11.68
CA SER A 23 5.79 11.69 -11.64
C SER A 23 4.54 12.52 -11.37
N SER A 24 3.44 12.16 -12.02
CA SER A 24 2.09 12.67 -11.70
C SER A 24 1.41 11.82 -10.62
N VAL A 25 1.75 10.52 -10.61
CA VAL A 25 1.25 9.52 -9.68
C VAL A 25 2.42 8.72 -9.13
N LEU A 26 2.48 8.58 -7.82
CA LEU A 26 3.44 7.74 -7.13
C LEU A 26 2.70 6.59 -6.42
N ILE A 27 2.99 5.35 -6.80
CA ILE A 27 2.43 4.17 -6.13
C ILE A 27 3.48 3.60 -5.18
N LEU A 28 3.15 3.54 -3.90
CA LEU A 28 3.97 3.01 -2.82
C LEU A 28 3.23 1.82 -2.20
N GLY A 29 3.86 0.65 -2.17
CA GLY A 29 3.23 -0.51 -1.55
C GLY A 29 4.09 -1.75 -1.49
N ASP A 30 3.48 -2.86 -1.09
CA ASP A 30 4.11 -4.18 -1.05
C ASP A 30 3.87 -5.00 -2.33
N SER A 31 4.01 -6.32 -2.24
CA SER A 31 3.81 -7.25 -3.37
C SER A 31 2.43 -7.12 -4.01
N ARG A 32 1.40 -6.78 -3.23
CA ARG A 32 0.02 -6.65 -3.73
C ARG A 32 -0.12 -5.49 -4.71
N PHE A 33 0.72 -4.46 -4.58
CA PHE A 33 0.66 -3.24 -5.40
C PHE A 33 1.64 -3.23 -6.57
N GLU A 34 2.45 -4.28 -6.77
CA GLU A 34 3.47 -4.31 -7.83
C GLU A 34 2.91 -4.30 -9.24
N LYS A 35 1.69 -4.84 -9.43
CA LYS A 35 0.98 -4.89 -10.71
C LYS A 35 -0.06 -3.77 -10.85
N VAL A 36 -0.09 -2.82 -9.91
CA VAL A 36 -1.01 -1.68 -9.97
C VAL A 36 -0.57 -0.69 -11.02
N PHE A 37 -1.54 -0.20 -11.80
CA PHE A 37 -1.38 0.89 -12.76
C PHE A 37 -2.64 1.75 -12.81
N THR A 38 -2.47 3.03 -13.14
CA THR A 38 -3.52 4.07 -13.09
C THR A 38 -3.88 4.62 -14.47
N LYS A 39 -3.13 4.26 -15.52
CA LYS A 39 -3.24 4.82 -16.88
C LYS A 39 -2.96 6.33 -16.95
N ILE A 40 -2.48 6.95 -15.87
CA ILE A 40 -2.07 8.36 -15.85
C ILE A 40 -0.63 8.47 -16.38
N SER A 41 -0.39 9.45 -17.24
CA SER A 41 0.94 9.69 -17.83
C SER A 41 1.97 10.00 -16.74
N ASN A 42 3.19 9.47 -16.86
CA ASN A 42 4.25 9.63 -15.86
C ASN A 42 3.94 9.03 -14.48
N GLU A 43 3.15 7.95 -14.41
CA GLU A 43 3.05 7.18 -13.17
C GLU A 43 4.38 6.47 -12.84
N VAL A 44 4.68 6.39 -11.54
CA VAL A 44 5.85 5.68 -11.03
C VAL A 44 5.41 4.72 -9.93
N ASN A 45 5.42 3.43 -10.24
CA ASN A 45 5.21 2.39 -9.23
C ASN A 45 6.54 1.99 -8.56
N LEU A 46 6.62 2.22 -7.25
CA LEU A 46 7.76 1.87 -6.39
C LEU A 46 7.45 0.73 -5.43
N SER A 47 6.45 -0.11 -5.70
CA SER A 47 6.03 -1.18 -4.79
C SER A 47 7.00 -2.37 -4.79
N VAL A 48 7.23 -2.96 -3.62
CA VAL A 48 8.18 -4.08 -3.45
C VAL A 48 7.66 -5.13 -2.47
N GLY A 49 7.70 -6.40 -2.89
CA GLY A 49 7.33 -7.54 -2.07
C GLY A 49 8.06 -7.62 -0.72
N GLY A 50 7.32 -8.01 0.31
CA GLY A 50 7.82 -8.16 1.67
C GLY A 50 8.09 -6.85 2.41
N GLU A 51 7.72 -5.70 1.84
CA GLU A 51 7.86 -4.43 2.54
C GLU A 51 6.85 -4.24 3.66
N THR A 52 7.36 -3.66 4.73
CA THR A 52 6.63 -3.20 5.91
C THR A 52 6.55 -1.68 5.88
N ALA A 53 5.65 -1.08 6.65
CA ALA A 53 5.58 0.38 6.77
C ALA A 53 6.96 0.98 7.13
N LYS A 54 7.69 0.36 8.08
CA LYS A 54 9.03 0.80 8.48
C LYS A 54 10.09 0.65 7.38
N SER A 55 10.05 -0.42 6.58
CA SER A 55 11.00 -0.60 5.48
C SER A 55 10.79 0.44 4.40
N LEU A 56 9.52 0.67 4.05
CA LEU A 56 9.12 1.64 3.05
C LEU A 56 9.56 3.05 3.47
N SER A 57 9.32 3.46 4.74
CA SER A 57 9.78 4.77 5.24
C SER A 57 11.28 4.97 5.03
N ASN A 58 12.10 3.98 5.40
CA ASN A 58 13.54 4.08 5.26
C ASN A 58 13.95 4.16 3.78
N ARG A 59 13.25 3.44 2.89
CA ARG A 59 13.58 3.38 1.46
C ARG A 59 13.22 4.66 0.72
N ILE A 60 12.12 5.31 1.05
CA ILE A 60 11.68 6.54 0.37
C ILE A 60 12.34 7.80 0.92
N LEU A 61 13.03 7.70 2.07
CA LEU A 61 13.72 8.81 2.69
C LEU A 61 14.62 9.60 1.70
N PRO A 62 15.50 8.95 0.90
CA PRO A 62 16.36 9.66 -0.07
C PRO A 62 15.66 10.16 -1.33
N TYR A 63 14.41 9.78 -1.60
CA TYR A 63 13.74 10.17 -2.85
C TYR A 63 13.12 11.55 -2.76
N ASN A 64 13.28 12.38 -3.78
CA ASN A 64 12.58 13.65 -3.87
C ASN A 64 11.25 13.46 -4.60
N PHE A 65 10.16 13.80 -3.92
CA PHE A 65 8.83 13.75 -4.50
C PHE A 65 8.52 15.12 -5.11
N LYS A 66 7.75 15.12 -6.20
CA LYS A 66 7.24 16.35 -6.78
C LYS A 66 6.06 16.84 -5.93
N ASP A 67 5.88 18.15 -5.84
CA ASP A 67 4.66 18.74 -5.26
C ASP A 67 3.44 18.51 -6.17
N SER A 68 2.24 18.62 -5.58
CA SER A 68 0.95 18.44 -6.26
C SER A 68 0.85 17.13 -7.06
N ILE A 69 1.19 16.01 -6.42
CA ILE A 69 1.08 14.67 -7.00
C ILE A 69 -0.02 13.84 -6.32
N ASN A 70 -0.50 12.83 -7.02
CA ASN A 70 -1.32 11.79 -6.41
C ASN A 70 -0.42 10.68 -5.88
N ILE A 71 -0.54 10.34 -4.60
CA ILE A 71 0.24 9.28 -3.97
C ILE A 71 -0.72 8.18 -3.55
N ILE A 72 -0.49 6.96 -4.04
CA ILE A 72 -1.27 5.78 -3.65
C ILE A 72 -0.43 4.97 -2.68
N LEU A 73 -0.95 4.71 -1.49
CA LEU A 73 -0.26 3.95 -0.45
C LEU A 73 -1.01 2.68 -0.10
N GLY A 74 -0.43 1.53 -0.42
CA GLY A 74 -0.95 0.21 -0.11
C GLY A 74 0.06 -0.65 0.62
N ILE A 75 0.08 -0.57 1.95
CA ILE A 75 1.10 -1.21 2.79
C ILE A 75 0.49 -1.72 4.11
N GLY A 76 1.15 -2.67 4.76
CA GLY A 76 0.85 -3.07 6.14
C GLY A 76 0.53 -4.54 6.33
N ILE A 77 0.24 -5.29 5.25
CA ILE A 77 -0.02 -6.74 5.40
C ILE A 77 1.22 -7.48 5.90
N ASN A 78 2.42 -7.11 5.44
CA ASN A 78 3.64 -7.77 5.91
C ASN A 78 3.96 -7.46 7.37
N ASP A 79 3.58 -6.28 7.87
CA ASP A 79 3.70 -5.96 9.30
C ASP A 79 2.85 -6.95 10.15
N LEU A 80 1.65 -7.29 9.66
CA LEU A 80 0.77 -8.30 10.27
C LEU A 80 1.34 -9.71 10.14
N LEU A 81 1.78 -10.10 8.94
CA LEU A 81 2.32 -11.45 8.67
C LEU A 81 3.61 -11.72 9.45
N PHE A 82 4.44 -10.70 9.66
CA PHE A 82 5.65 -10.80 10.50
C PHE A 82 5.35 -10.67 12.01
N SER A 83 4.08 -10.70 12.40
CA SER A 83 3.62 -10.72 13.80
C SER A 83 4.14 -9.55 14.63
N TYR A 84 4.28 -8.36 14.03
CA TYR A 84 4.57 -7.16 14.79
C TYR A 84 3.42 -6.84 15.75
N GLN A 85 3.75 -6.29 16.91
CA GLN A 85 2.74 -5.82 17.87
C GLN A 85 1.89 -4.73 17.21
N ARG A 86 0.57 -4.81 17.36
CA ARG A 86 -0.38 -3.88 16.72
C ARG A 86 0.01 -2.41 16.95
N SER A 87 0.35 -2.03 18.18
CA SER A 87 0.80 -0.67 18.53
C SER A 87 2.01 -0.22 17.71
N LYS A 88 2.95 -1.13 17.42
CA LYS A 88 4.12 -0.86 16.58
C LYS A 88 3.72 -0.67 15.12
N ILE A 89 2.76 -1.45 14.61
CA ILE A 89 2.23 -1.31 13.24
C ILE A 89 1.59 0.07 13.08
N LEU A 90 0.68 0.44 13.99
CA LEU A 90 0.00 1.75 13.97
C LEU A 90 1.03 2.90 14.01
N LYS A 91 2.01 2.83 14.91
CA LYS A 91 3.09 3.83 14.97
C LYS A 91 3.92 3.89 13.70
N ASN A 92 4.23 2.76 13.06
CA ASN A 92 5.02 2.76 11.82
C ASN A 92 4.21 3.36 10.64
N LEU A 93 2.91 3.04 10.55
CA LEU A 93 2.02 3.61 9.54
C LEU A 93 1.87 5.12 9.70
N ASP A 94 1.63 5.59 10.93
CA ASP A 94 1.53 7.01 11.24
C ASP A 94 2.80 7.78 10.85
N ASN A 95 3.96 7.27 11.26
CA ASN A 95 5.26 7.86 10.86
C ASN A 95 5.48 7.86 9.35
N LEU A 96 5.07 6.80 8.65
CA LEU A 96 5.19 6.72 7.20
C LEU A 96 4.30 7.76 6.50
N ILE A 97 3.04 7.87 6.93
CA ILE A 97 2.08 8.85 6.38
C ILE A 97 2.61 10.27 6.62
N HIS A 98 3.06 10.58 7.84
CA HIS A 98 3.68 11.87 8.13
C HIS A 98 4.94 12.14 7.30
N LEU A 99 5.80 11.13 7.08
CA LEU A 99 6.96 11.27 6.23
C LEU A 99 6.56 11.59 4.78
N ILE A 100 5.59 10.88 4.22
CA ILE A 100 5.11 11.10 2.85
C ILE A 100 4.59 12.53 2.69
N LEU A 101 3.72 12.97 3.61
CA LEU A 101 3.13 14.31 3.57
C LEU A 101 4.18 15.43 3.76
N LYS A 102 5.26 15.18 4.50
CA LYS A 102 6.37 16.14 4.63
C LYS A 102 7.23 16.26 3.37
N LYS A 103 7.15 15.30 2.44
CA LYS A 103 7.98 15.29 1.23
C LYS A 103 7.32 16.02 0.05
N THR A 104 6.10 16.50 0.20
CA THR A 104 5.33 17.15 -0.86
C THR A 104 4.38 18.20 -0.30
N ASN A 105 4.18 19.30 -1.02
CA ASN A 105 3.09 20.23 -0.78
C ASN A 105 1.89 19.92 -1.69
N HIS A 106 0.68 20.21 -1.21
CA HIS A 106 -0.59 20.15 -1.99
C HIS A 106 -0.82 18.83 -2.74
N SER A 107 -0.31 17.72 -2.22
CA SER A 107 -0.44 16.40 -2.84
C SER A 107 -1.57 15.62 -2.19
N THR A 108 -2.29 14.82 -2.98
CA THR A 108 -3.37 13.98 -2.45
C THR A 108 -2.83 12.59 -2.16
N LEU A 109 -2.95 12.15 -0.91
CA LEU A 109 -2.60 10.81 -0.44
C LEU A 109 -3.84 9.91 -0.40
N TYR A 110 -3.84 8.88 -1.23
CA TYR A 110 -4.82 7.82 -1.27
C TYR A 110 -4.35 6.64 -0.41
N LEU A 111 -4.94 6.48 0.78
CA LEU A 111 -4.70 5.36 1.67
C LEU A 111 -5.58 4.18 1.27
N CYS A 112 -4.95 3.14 0.74
CA CYS A 112 -5.63 1.90 0.38
C CYS A 112 -5.83 1.03 1.63
N LYS A 113 -7.08 0.64 1.91
CA LYS A 113 -7.35 -0.35 2.96
C LYS A 113 -6.61 -1.66 2.68
N ILE A 114 -6.11 -2.27 3.75
CA ILE A 114 -5.49 -3.58 3.66
C ILE A 114 -6.60 -4.60 3.35
N LEU A 115 -6.40 -5.38 2.30
CA LEU A 115 -7.27 -6.48 1.92
C LEU A 115 -7.09 -7.68 2.86
N PRO A 116 -8.18 -8.41 3.18
CA PRO A 116 -8.12 -9.61 3.98
C PRO A 116 -7.22 -10.68 3.37
N ILE A 117 -6.79 -11.63 4.21
CA ILE A 117 -6.17 -12.87 3.75
C ILE A 117 -7.17 -14.02 3.85
N ASN A 118 -7.11 -14.93 2.89
CA ASN A 118 -8.00 -16.06 2.80
C ASN A 118 -7.70 -17.09 3.92
N ALA A 119 -8.74 -17.51 4.63
CA ALA A 119 -8.67 -18.47 5.74
C ALA A 119 -8.06 -19.85 5.37
N THR A 120 -8.15 -20.26 4.10
CA THR A 120 -7.67 -21.56 3.59
C THR A 120 -6.22 -21.52 3.07
N GLY A 121 -5.59 -20.34 2.95
CA GLY A 121 -4.21 -20.20 2.48
C GLY A 121 -3.15 -20.81 3.43
N PHE A 122 -1.87 -20.66 3.10
CA PHE A 122 -0.79 -21.33 3.85
C PHE A 122 -0.44 -20.69 5.21
N PHE A 123 -0.83 -19.44 5.48
CA PHE A 123 -0.37 -18.69 6.65
C PHE A 123 -1.06 -19.08 7.98
N PHE A 124 -0.35 -18.95 9.09
CA PHE A 124 -0.90 -19.20 10.42
C PHE A 124 -1.67 -17.98 10.97
N LYS A 125 -2.53 -18.21 11.97
CA LYS A 125 -3.23 -17.16 12.74
C LYS A 125 -4.09 -16.18 11.90
N LYS A 126 -4.68 -16.66 10.81
CA LYS A 126 -5.38 -15.81 9.83
C LYS A 126 -6.58 -15.06 10.39
N VAL A 127 -7.37 -15.70 11.24
CA VAL A 127 -8.50 -15.04 11.93
C VAL A 127 -8.00 -13.84 12.74
N LYS A 128 -6.91 -14.03 13.49
CA LYS A 128 -6.28 -12.94 14.24
C LYS A 128 -5.76 -11.84 13.30
N ILE A 129 -5.08 -12.20 12.21
CA ILE A 129 -4.56 -11.25 11.22
C ILE A 129 -5.71 -10.42 10.61
N ASN A 130 -6.80 -11.06 10.19
CA ASN A 130 -7.97 -10.40 9.63
C ASN A 130 -8.67 -9.49 10.66
N ASN A 131 -8.70 -9.88 11.94
CA ASN A 131 -9.21 -9.02 13.01
C ASN A 131 -8.30 -7.81 13.27
N ASP A 132 -6.98 -8.02 13.32
CA ASP A 132 -6.00 -6.94 13.47
C ASP A 132 -6.04 -5.97 12.28
N LEU A 133 -6.24 -6.49 11.06
CA LEU A 133 -6.44 -5.73 9.83
C LEU A 133 -7.66 -4.80 9.91
N LYS A 134 -8.80 -5.26 10.46
CA LYS A 134 -9.98 -4.40 10.62
C LYS A 134 -9.66 -3.19 11.49
N ILE A 135 -8.95 -3.42 12.60
CA ILE A 135 -8.52 -2.36 13.52
C ILE A 135 -7.55 -1.38 12.84
N ILE A 136 -6.60 -1.89 12.05
CA ILE A 136 -5.65 -1.05 11.31
C ILE A 136 -6.36 -0.22 10.23
N ASN A 137 -7.30 -0.82 9.49
CA ASN A 137 -8.11 -0.09 8.51
C ASN A 137 -8.91 1.03 9.15
N SER A 138 -9.58 0.78 10.27
CA SER A 138 -10.29 1.84 11.02
C SER A 138 -9.35 2.93 11.54
N PHE A 139 -8.14 2.57 11.96
CA PHE A 139 -7.13 3.57 12.32
C PHE A 139 -6.75 4.46 11.13
N MET A 140 -6.54 3.89 9.94
CA MET A 140 -6.23 4.67 8.73
C MET A 140 -7.38 5.60 8.34
N GLU A 141 -8.64 5.18 8.48
CA GLU A 141 -9.80 6.04 8.27
C GLU A 141 -9.83 7.21 9.25
N ASN A 142 -9.60 6.94 10.54
CA ASN A 142 -9.57 7.97 11.57
C ASN A 142 -8.45 9.00 11.36
N LEU A 143 -7.31 8.60 10.77
CA LEU A 143 -6.24 9.52 10.39
C LEU A 143 -6.65 10.52 9.29
N ILE A 144 -7.71 10.20 8.53
CA ILE A 144 -8.30 11.10 7.54
C ILE A 144 -9.32 12.01 8.22
N VAL A 145 -10.30 11.42 8.93
CA VAL A 145 -11.39 12.16 9.57
C VAL A 145 -10.89 13.23 10.55
N ASN A 146 -9.85 12.90 11.33
CA ASN A 146 -9.30 13.83 12.32
C ASN A 146 -8.41 14.93 11.73
N THR A 147 -8.26 14.97 10.40
CA THR A 147 -7.56 16.05 9.72
C THR A 147 -8.51 16.72 8.75
N ASN A 148 -8.76 18.04 8.90
CA ASN A 148 -9.50 18.86 7.94
C ASN A 148 -8.75 19.02 6.58
N ASN A 149 -7.94 18.04 6.20
CA ASN A 149 -7.11 18.04 5.02
C ASN A 149 -7.82 17.23 3.93
N ASN A 150 -8.36 17.93 2.94
CA ASN A 150 -8.89 17.36 1.69
C ASN A 150 -7.82 16.57 0.90
N ASP A 151 -6.55 16.66 1.33
CA ASP A 151 -5.37 16.03 0.76
C ASP A 151 -5.22 14.55 1.14
N LYS A 152 -6.16 13.95 1.89
CA LYS A 152 -6.16 12.51 2.18
C LYS A 152 -7.49 11.88 1.80
N LYS A 153 -7.43 10.71 1.15
CA LYS A 153 -8.61 9.92 0.77
C LYS A 153 -8.40 8.44 1.13
N VAL A 154 -9.43 7.74 1.61
CA VAL A 154 -9.38 6.27 1.78
C VAL A 154 -9.92 5.63 0.50
N ILE A 155 -9.22 4.62 -0.01
CA ILE A 155 -9.74 3.70 -1.03
C ILE A 155 -10.08 2.40 -0.33
N ASP A 156 -11.37 2.06 -0.32
CA ASP A 156 -11.86 0.76 0.09
C ASP A 156 -12.09 -0.12 -1.14
N PHE A 157 -11.68 -1.39 -1.04
CA PHE A 157 -11.88 -2.41 -2.06
C PHE A 157 -12.88 -3.48 -1.61
N ASN A 158 -13.30 -3.46 -0.34
CA ASN A 158 -14.07 -4.55 0.28
C ASN A 158 -15.49 -4.68 -0.28
N ASP A 159 -16.08 -3.60 -0.83
CA ASP A 159 -17.36 -3.67 -1.54
C ASP A 159 -17.28 -4.48 -2.84
N LEU A 160 -16.07 -4.76 -3.34
CA LEU A 160 -15.81 -5.46 -4.60
C LEU A 160 -15.05 -6.77 -4.42
N ILE A 161 -14.37 -6.92 -3.29
CA ILE A 161 -13.63 -8.11 -2.88
C ILE A 161 -14.09 -8.39 -1.45
N GLY A 162 -15.23 -9.09 -1.33
CA GLY A 162 -15.79 -9.44 -0.02
C GLY A 162 -14.77 -10.22 0.83
N PHE A 163 -14.93 -10.19 2.15
CA PHE A 163 -14.10 -10.99 3.05
C PHE A 163 -14.16 -12.48 2.69
N ASP A 164 -15.33 -12.96 2.28
CA ASP A 164 -15.58 -14.34 1.86
C ASP A 164 -15.14 -14.61 0.41
N ASP A 165 -15.19 -13.59 -0.46
CA ASP A 165 -14.76 -13.69 -1.88
C ASP A 165 -13.24 -13.55 -2.07
N SER A 166 -12.48 -13.27 -1.01
CA SER A 166 -11.01 -13.21 -1.05
C SER A 166 -10.37 -14.51 -1.58
N LEU A 167 -11.12 -15.62 -1.54
CA LEU A 167 -10.82 -16.90 -2.20
C LEU A 167 -10.80 -16.80 -3.73
N LEU A 168 -11.78 -16.13 -4.33
CA LEU A 168 -11.96 -16.05 -5.79
C LEU A 168 -10.91 -15.15 -6.44
N PHE A 169 -10.45 -14.14 -5.71
CA PHE A 169 -9.56 -13.10 -6.26
C PHE A 169 -8.10 -13.27 -5.86
N SER A 170 -7.71 -14.42 -5.30
CA SER A 170 -6.33 -14.66 -4.83
C SER A 170 -5.72 -15.93 -5.41
N ASP A 171 -4.43 -15.86 -5.78
CA ASP A 171 -3.67 -17.00 -6.28
C ASP A 171 -3.21 -17.93 -5.14
N ASP A 172 -2.87 -17.38 -3.97
CA ASP A 172 -2.25 -18.11 -2.85
C ASP A 172 -2.86 -17.79 -1.47
N GLY A 173 -3.98 -17.06 -1.47
CA GLY A 173 -4.65 -16.55 -0.28
C GLY A 173 -4.10 -15.24 0.28
N ILE A 174 -3.06 -14.65 -0.34
CA ILE A 174 -2.53 -13.32 -0.01
C ILE A 174 -2.46 -12.41 -1.23
N HIS A 175 -1.87 -12.89 -2.32
CA HIS A 175 -1.66 -12.13 -3.55
C HIS A 175 -2.89 -12.23 -4.44
N LEU A 176 -3.28 -11.09 -5.02
CA LEU A 176 -4.39 -11.03 -5.93
C LEU A 176 -4.05 -11.71 -7.25
N ASN A 177 -5.00 -12.50 -7.77
CA ASN A 177 -4.94 -13.04 -9.12
C ASN A 177 -5.22 -11.94 -10.17
N LYS A 178 -5.24 -12.31 -11.46
CA LYS A 178 -5.46 -11.34 -12.54
C LYS A 178 -6.77 -10.56 -12.41
N GLU A 179 -7.83 -11.21 -11.96
CA GLU A 179 -9.15 -10.60 -11.79
C GLU A 179 -9.16 -9.63 -10.60
N GLY A 180 -8.62 -10.04 -9.46
CA GLY A 180 -8.45 -9.18 -8.29
C GLY A 180 -7.61 -7.93 -8.58
N ILE A 181 -6.50 -8.09 -9.33
CA ILE A 181 -5.69 -6.94 -9.79
C ILE A 181 -6.50 -6.02 -10.71
N SER A 182 -7.32 -6.58 -11.61
CA SER A 182 -8.18 -5.79 -12.50
C SER A 182 -9.18 -4.94 -11.71
N ILE A 183 -9.86 -5.54 -10.72
CA ILE A 183 -10.78 -4.85 -9.82
C ILE A 183 -10.05 -3.72 -9.08
N MET A 184 -8.91 -4.04 -8.43
CA MET A 184 -8.13 -3.05 -7.68
C MET A 184 -7.69 -1.87 -8.56
N ASN A 185 -7.20 -2.12 -9.77
CA ASN A 185 -6.83 -1.06 -10.73
C ASN A 185 -8.04 -0.20 -11.10
N ASN A 186 -9.18 -0.80 -11.41
CA ASN A 186 -10.39 -0.06 -11.76
C ASN A 186 -10.89 0.82 -10.61
N THR A 187 -10.83 0.32 -9.37
CA THR A 187 -11.21 1.09 -8.18
C THR A 187 -10.26 2.27 -7.97
N ILE A 188 -8.94 2.04 -8.05
CA ILE A 188 -7.94 3.12 -7.96
C ILE A 188 -8.17 4.18 -9.04
N ILE A 189 -8.35 3.75 -10.29
CA ILE A 189 -8.60 4.66 -11.42
C ILE A 189 -9.87 5.50 -11.20
N LYS A 190 -10.94 4.91 -10.65
CA LYS A 190 -12.17 5.64 -10.32
C LYS A 190 -11.92 6.68 -9.22
N SER A 191 -11.12 6.38 -8.20
CA SER A 191 -10.82 7.30 -7.09
C SER A 191 -9.94 8.49 -7.48
N LEU A 192 -9.18 8.37 -8.59
CA LEU A 192 -8.30 9.42 -9.09
C LEU A 192 -9.00 10.44 -10.00
N LYS A 193 -10.26 10.18 -10.39
CA LYS A 193 -11.10 11.14 -11.14
C LYS A 193 -11.75 12.14 -10.20
#